data_AF-A0AA43LG96-F1
#
_entry.id   AF-A0AA43LG96-F1
#
_cell.length_a   1.000
_cell.length_b   1.000
_cell.length_c   1.000
_cell.angle_alpha   90.00
_cell.angle_beta   90.00
_cell.angle_gamma   90.00
#
_symmetry.space_group_name_H-M   'P 1'
#
loop_
_entity.id
_entity.type
_entity.pdbx_description
1 polymer ?
#
loop_
_entity_poly.entity_id
_entity_poly.type
_entity_poly.pdbx_seq_one_letter_code
_entity_poly.pdbx_strand_id
1 'polypeptide(L)'
;MDNPKTDLRQKAIDWLNSGRNLDSGLEILKEAGYKPHVISNFYKNRSRRDIPKKILQEVRNYIRYCTNPQINNSVHEDEPPVGNPDEKFEGNIDKELQKEYPGIIKQLLTDFRDLYIDRSKQHAALKAVGEANDEKSMGERKRVSMVIDAESRRMDTLWKAFEEYKTLGLLPGESLFAEPFNPETIVEQKNQKKEKPFILPDDAVSLKKMSENWRTKIVKAENKLQYQSEKQGDKPNPIPVGPKRITQEKRISQLKEEKLAIDTKIAELK
;
A
#
# COMPACT_ATOMS: atom_id res chain seq x y z
N MET A 1 21.01 38.05 25.21
CA MET A 1 19.85 38.26 24.34
C MET A 1 19.08 36.94 24.35
N ASP A 2 18.29 36.75 25.39
CA ASP A 2 17.57 35.50 25.63
C ASP A 2 16.50 35.33 24.57
N ASN A 3 16.61 34.28 23.76
CA ASN A 3 15.65 34.01 22.71
C ASN A 3 14.37 33.47 23.37
N PRO A 4 13.25 34.23 23.40
CA PRO A 4 12.05 33.87 24.16
C PRO A 4 11.43 32.53 23.73
N LYS A 5 11.70 32.10 22.48
CA LYS A 5 11.30 30.79 21.96
C LYS A 5 12.05 29.62 22.57
N THR A 6 13.26 29.85 23.09
CA THR A 6 14.10 28.81 23.70
C THR A 6 13.68 28.55 25.15
N ASP A 7 13.32 29.60 25.89
CA ASP A 7 12.81 29.51 27.26
C ASP A 7 11.44 28.80 27.31
N LEU A 8 10.50 29.17 26.43
CA LEU A 8 9.19 28.51 26.33
C LEU A 8 9.29 27.04 25.90
N ARG A 9 10.27 26.70 25.05
CA ARG A 9 10.55 25.31 24.68
C ARG A 9 11.05 24.51 25.87
N GLN A 10 11.94 25.09 26.70
CA GLN A 10 12.43 24.41 27.89
C GLN A 10 11.30 24.19 28.91
N LYS A 11 10.44 25.19 29.13
CA LYS A 11 9.22 25.04 29.95
C LYS A 11 8.29 23.94 29.43
N ALA A 12 8.13 23.82 28.12
CA ALA A 12 7.36 22.73 27.51
C ALA A 12 7.97 21.34 27.79
N ILE A 13 9.30 21.22 27.74
CA ILE A 13 10.04 19.99 28.05
C ILE A 13 9.91 19.64 29.55
N ASP A 14 10.08 20.63 30.43
CA ASP A 14 9.96 20.45 31.87
C ASP A 14 8.53 20.05 32.25
N TRP A 15 7.53 20.64 31.58
CA TRP A 15 6.13 20.24 31.72
C TRP A 15 5.89 18.78 31.32
N LEU A 16 6.50 18.28 30.23
CA LEU A 16 6.38 16.87 29.82
C LEU A 16 6.92 15.88 30.86
N ASN A 17 7.93 16.31 31.63
CA ASN A 17 8.58 15.54 32.69
C ASN A 17 7.91 15.72 34.06
N SER A 18 6.91 16.60 34.17
CA SER A 18 6.15 16.87 35.39
C SER A 18 4.89 15.98 35.52
N GLY A 19 4.03 16.28 36.49
CA GLY A 19 2.68 15.71 36.62
C GLY A 19 1.69 16.12 35.51
N ARG A 20 2.13 16.90 34.50
CA ARG A 20 1.38 17.26 33.28
C ARG A 20 0.02 17.88 33.55
N ASN A 21 0.00 18.90 34.41
CA ASN A 21 -1.22 19.67 34.68
C ASN A 21 -1.71 20.35 33.38
N LEU A 22 -3.01 20.20 33.08
CA LEU A 22 -3.60 20.64 31.82
C LEU A 22 -3.55 22.15 31.59
N ASP A 23 -3.78 22.94 32.63
CA ASP A 23 -3.86 24.39 32.53
C ASP A 23 -2.48 24.98 32.21
N SER A 24 -1.45 24.49 32.90
CA SER A 24 -0.06 24.89 32.63
C SER A 24 0.41 24.52 31.22
N GLY A 25 -0.05 23.39 30.65
CA GLY A 25 0.27 23.01 29.27
C GLY A 25 -0.39 23.93 28.24
N LEU A 26 -1.63 24.37 28.50
CA LEU A 26 -2.34 25.33 27.65
C LEU A 26 -1.75 26.73 27.72
N GLU A 27 -1.31 27.18 28.90
CA GLU A 27 -0.64 28.47 29.07
C GLU A 27 0.67 28.53 28.28
N ILE A 28 1.51 27.49 28.34
CA ILE A 28 2.75 27.43 27.57
C ILE A 28 2.49 27.58 26.06
N LEU A 29 1.48 26.88 25.54
CA LEU A 29 1.11 26.97 24.12
C LEU A 29 0.53 28.36 23.76
N LYS A 30 -0.23 28.97 24.67
CA LYS A 30 -0.86 30.28 24.49
C LYS A 30 0.19 31.40 24.49
N GLU A 31 1.12 31.38 25.44
CA GLU A 31 2.26 32.31 25.51
C GLU A 31 3.18 32.18 24.30
N ALA A 32 3.35 30.96 23.79
CA ALA A 32 4.12 30.70 22.58
C ALA A 32 3.44 31.17 21.27
N GLY A 33 2.15 31.57 21.32
CA GLY A 33 1.37 31.92 20.13
C GLY A 33 1.20 30.77 19.13
N TYR A 34 1.34 29.51 19.59
CA TYR A 34 1.35 28.33 18.72
C TYR A 34 -0.07 27.87 18.40
N LYS A 35 -0.50 27.97 17.14
CA LYS A 35 -1.87 27.60 16.67
C LYS A 35 -3.00 28.13 17.58
N PRO A 36 -3.21 29.46 17.66
CA PRO A 36 -4.17 30.08 18.57
C PRO A 36 -5.61 29.55 18.45
N HIS A 37 -6.03 29.17 17.23
CA HIS A 37 -7.35 28.60 16.97
C HIS A 37 -7.56 27.23 17.64
N VAL A 38 -6.53 26.38 17.63
CA VAL A 38 -6.56 25.04 18.25
C VAL A 38 -6.61 25.16 19.78
N ILE A 39 -5.80 26.07 20.35
CA ILE A 39 -5.81 26.34 21.79
C ILE A 39 -7.16 26.89 22.24
N SER A 40 -7.74 27.83 21.50
CA SER A 40 -9.08 28.37 21.80
C SER A 40 -10.14 27.27 21.81
N ASN A 41 -10.04 26.29 20.90
CA ASN A 41 -10.92 25.14 20.87
C ASN A 41 -10.76 24.23 22.09
N PHE A 42 -9.53 24.02 22.59
CA PHE A 42 -9.28 23.26 23.81
C PHE A 42 -9.87 23.93 25.06
N TYR A 43 -9.76 25.25 25.20
CA TYR A 43 -10.42 25.98 26.29
C TYR A 43 -11.95 25.81 26.26
N LYS A 44 -12.56 25.88 25.07
CA LYS A 44 -14.03 25.71 24.89
C LYS A 44 -14.51 24.30 25.21
N ASN A 45 -13.68 23.29 24.93
CA ASN A 45 -14.05 21.87 25.01
C ASN A 45 -13.40 21.12 26.18
N ARG A 46 -12.86 21.82 27.18
CA ARG A 46 -12.01 21.30 28.26
C ARG A 46 -12.54 20.08 29.03
N SER A 47 -13.86 19.90 29.08
CA SER A 47 -14.52 18.80 29.79
C SER A 47 -14.53 17.48 29.02
N ARG A 48 -14.15 17.47 27.75
CA ARG A 48 -14.13 16.24 26.94
C ARG A 48 -12.95 15.34 27.31
N ARG A 49 -13.23 14.03 27.41
CA ARG A 49 -12.26 12.99 27.81
C ARG A 49 -11.01 12.89 26.92
N ASP A 50 -11.09 13.31 25.67
CA ASP A 50 -9.99 13.24 24.68
C ASP A 50 -9.04 14.44 24.71
N ILE A 51 -9.43 15.55 25.36
CA ILE A 51 -8.70 16.83 25.32
C ILE A 51 -7.34 16.77 26.02
N PRO A 52 -7.19 16.13 27.20
CA PRO A 52 -5.88 15.95 27.84
C PRO A 52 -4.81 15.35 26.93
N LYS A 53 -5.17 14.31 26.17
CA LYS A 53 -4.27 13.65 25.23
C LYS A 53 -3.90 14.57 24.06
N LYS A 54 -4.86 15.34 23.56
CA LYS A 54 -4.63 16.30 22.46
C LYS A 54 -3.75 17.47 22.85
N ILE A 55 -3.89 17.99 24.08
CA ILE A 55 -3.01 19.03 24.62
C ILE A 55 -1.58 18.51 24.73
N LEU A 56 -1.39 17.32 25.32
CA LEU A 56 -0.09 16.66 25.40
C LEU A 56 0.59 16.57 24.02
N GLN A 57 -0.18 16.22 23.00
CA GLN A 57 0.33 16.09 21.66
C GLN A 57 0.72 17.42 21.02
N GLU A 58 -0.10 18.46 21.17
CA GLU A 58 0.25 19.78 20.65
C GLU A 58 1.47 20.39 21.36
N VAL A 59 1.70 20.09 22.65
CA VAL A 59 2.95 20.49 23.34
C VAL A 59 4.17 19.80 22.73
N ARG A 60 4.08 18.50 22.39
CA ARG A 60 5.17 17.79 21.68
C ARG A 60 5.41 18.36 20.29
N ASN A 61 4.34 18.67 19.56
CA ASN A 61 4.42 19.28 18.24
C ASN A 61 5.06 20.68 18.31
N TYR A 62 4.74 21.46 19.34
CA TYR A 62 5.39 22.75 19.60
C TYR A 62 6.91 22.60 19.84
N ILE A 63 7.33 21.63 20.67
CA ILE A 63 8.76 21.38 20.92
C ILE A 63 9.50 21.03 19.62
N ARG A 64 8.87 20.22 18.75
CA ARG A 64 9.41 19.87 17.41
C ARG A 64 9.44 21.09 16.48
N TYR A 65 8.39 21.90 16.49
CA TYR A 65 8.31 23.14 15.72
C TYR A 65 9.43 24.12 16.07
N CYS A 66 9.79 24.24 17.35
CA CYS A 66 10.92 25.08 17.76
C CYS A 66 12.28 24.58 17.23
N THR A 67 12.44 23.27 16.99
CA THR A 67 13.69 22.70 16.44
C THR A 67 13.75 22.70 14.92
N ASN A 68 12.62 22.58 14.22
CA ASN A 68 12.59 22.61 12.77
C ASN A 68 11.22 23.11 12.25
N PRO A 69 11.08 24.41 11.95
CA PRO A 69 9.82 25.01 11.52
C PRO A 69 9.27 24.45 10.19
N GLN A 70 10.14 23.87 9.34
CA GLN A 70 9.78 23.32 8.03
C GLN A 70 9.12 21.93 8.12
N ILE A 71 9.24 21.24 9.26
CA ILE A 71 8.61 19.92 9.48
C ILE A 71 7.10 20.05 9.72
N ASN A 72 6.58 21.24 10.06
CA ASN A 72 5.19 21.38 10.50
C ASN A 72 4.13 21.39 9.37
N ASN A 73 4.56 21.26 8.11
CA ASN A 73 3.65 20.90 7.00
C ASN A 73 3.55 19.37 6.80
N SER A 74 4.39 18.59 7.46
CA SER A 74 4.09 17.18 7.71
C SER A 74 3.12 17.14 8.87
N VAL A 75 1.84 17.04 8.52
CA VAL A 75 0.85 16.43 9.39
C VAL A 75 1.37 15.01 9.66
N HIS A 76 2.22 14.87 10.67
CA HIS A 76 2.19 13.65 11.45
C HIS A 76 0.83 13.72 12.14
N GLU A 77 -0.17 13.16 11.47
CA GLU A 77 -1.14 12.36 12.19
C GLU A 77 -0.26 11.49 13.09
N ASP A 78 -0.21 11.79 14.40
CA ASP A 78 -0.13 10.66 15.30
C ASP A 78 -1.23 9.78 14.80
N GLU A 79 -0.84 8.59 14.31
CA GLU A 79 -1.81 7.54 14.06
C GLU A 79 -2.76 7.66 15.25
N PRO A 80 -4.06 7.96 15.01
CA PRO A 80 -5.04 7.65 16.04
C PRO A 80 -4.68 6.24 16.54
N PRO A 81 -4.99 5.84 17.80
CA PRO A 81 -4.99 4.40 18.07
C PRO A 81 -5.71 3.83 16.86
N VAL A 82 -5.03 2.99 16.07
CA VAL A 82 -5.51 2.56 14.76
C VAL A 82 -6.73 1.73 15.10
N GLY A 83 -7.84 2.41 15.38
CA GLY A 83 -9.15 1.98 15.04
C GLY A 83 -9.01 1.93 13.56
N ASN A 84 -8.71 0.72 13.14
CA ASN A 84 -8.44 0.34 11.78
C ASN A 84 -9.51 1.08 10.94
N PRO A 85 -9.22 1.66 9.76
CA PRO A 85 -10.26 2.23 8.91
C PRO A 85 -11.46 1.28 8.72
N ASP A 86 -11.24 0.00 8.43
CA ASP A 86 -11.21 -1.11 9.41
C ASP A 86 -12.46 -1.24 10.34
N GLU A 87 -12.27 -1.01 11.63
CA GLU A 87 -13.31 -1.09 12.67
C GLU A 87 -14.56 -0.21 12.42
N LYS A 88 -14.47 0.89 11.67
CA LYS A 88 -15.65 1.73 11.37
C LYS A 88 -16.60 1.07 10.38
N PHE A 89 -16.07 0.31 9.41
CA PHE A 89 -16.88 -0.44 8.45
C PHE A 89 -17.45 -1.70 9.11
N GLU A 90 -16.64 -2.41 9.90
CA GLU A 90 -17.02 -3.58 10.69
C GLU A 90 -18.17 -3.26 11.67
N GLY A 91 -18.05 -2.15 12.41
CA GLY A 91 -19.09 -1.68 13.32
C GLY A 91 -20.36 -1.17 12.61
N ASN A 92 -20.33 -0.99 11.29
CA ASN A 92 -21.52 -0.73 10.49
C ASN A 92 -22.14 -2.04 9.99
N ILE A 93 -21.33 -3.02 9.58
CA ILE A 93 -21.79 -4.34 9.13
C ILE A 93 -22.47 -5.10 10.25
N ASP A 94 -21.90 -5.10 11.47
CA ASP A 94 -22.51 -5.76 12.63
C ASP A 94 -23.89 -5.14 12.97
N LYS A 95 -24.07 -3.84 12.72
CA LYS A 95 -25.38 -3.17 12.86
C LYS A 95 -26.34 -3.53 11.73
N GLU A 96 -25.84 -3.72 10.52
CA GLU A 96 -26.65 -4.19 9.38
C GLU A 96 -27.10 -5.64 9.59
N LEU A 97 -26.26 -6.51 10.17
CA LEU A 97 -26.62 -7.89 10.49
C LEU A 97 -27.74 -8.02 11.53
N GLN A 98 -27.88 -7.02 12.42
CA GLN A 98 -28.96 -6.97 13.41
C GLN A 98 -30.32 -6.66 12.79
N LYS A 99 -30.37 -6.24 11.52
CA LYS A 99 -31.62 -5.94 10.81
C LYS A 99 -32.25 -7.20 10.21
N GLU A 100 -33.55 -7.11 9.95
CA GLU A 100 -34.30 -8.18 9.28
C GLU A 100 -34.07 -8.13 7.76
N TYR A 101 -33.02 -8.84 7.34
CA TYR A 101 -32.73 -9.08 5.92
C TYR A 101 -33.11 -10.50 5.47
N PRO A 102 -33.41 -10.70 4.18
CA PRO A 102 -33.53 -12.03 3.58
C PRO A 102 -32.29 -12.89 3.83
N GLY A 103 -32.46 -14.21 3.94
CA GLY A 103 -31.37 -15.15 4.27
C GLY A 103 -30.13 -15.00 3.38
N ILE A 104 -30.34 -14.80 2.07
CA ILE A 104 -29.26 -14.59 1.08
C ILE A 104 -28.46 -13.31 1.39
N ILE A 105 -29.13 -12.24 1.81
CA ILE A 105 -28.47 -10.97 2.18
C ILE A 105 -27.73 -11.10 3.51
N LYS A 106 -28.27 -11.87 4.46
CA LYS A 106 -27.57 -12.18 5.71
C LYS A 106 -26.31 -13.01 5.46
N GLN A 107 -26.37 -13.99 4.56
CA GLN A 107 -25.20 -14.76 4.13
C GLN A 107 -24.17 -13.83 3.49
N LEU A 108 -24.58 -12.97 2.56
CA LEU A 108 -23.70 -11.97 1.94
C LEU A 108 -22.96 -11.12 2.99
N LEU A 109 -23.70 -10.57 3.95
CA LEU A 109 -23.12 -9.70 4.99
C LEU A 109 -22.19 -10.48 5.93
N THR A 110 -22.51 -11.75 6.20
CA THR A 110 -21.65 -12.64 7.01
C THR A 110 -20.36 -12.95 6.26
N ASP A 111 -20.45 -13.35 4.99
CA ASP A 111 -19.29 -13.58 4.14
C ASP A 111 -18.41 -12.31 4.02
N PHE A 112 -19.03 -11.15 3.86
CA PHE A 112 -18.33 -9.88 3.82
C PHE A 112 -17.56 -9.63 5.14
N ARG A 113 -18.23 -9.85 6.28
CA ARG A 113 -17.61 -9.69 7.61
C ARG A 113 -16.44 -10.65 7.82
N ASP A 114 -16.59 -11.91 7.43
CA ASP A 114 -15.55 -12.91 7.60
C ASP A 114 -14.31 -12.55 6.76
N LEU A 115 -14.51 -12.14 5.50
CA LEU A 115 -13.44 -11.63 4.63
C LEU A 115 -12.76 -10.39 5.20
N TYR A 116 -13.53 -9.55 5.88
CA TYR A 116 -13.02 -8.35 6.54
C TYR A 116 -12.04 -8.69 7.66
N ILE A 117 -12.46 -9.60 8.54
CA ILE A 117 -11.67 -10.11 9.65
C ILE A 117 -10.41 -10.79 9.13
N ASP A 118 -10.54 -11.61 8.09
CA ASP A 118 -9.42 -12.32 7.49
C ASP A 118 -8.42 -11.36 6.84
N ARG A 119 -8.88 -10.36 6.08
CA ARG A 119 -8.01 -9.31 5.52
C ARG A 119 -7.23 -8.57 6.60
N SER A 120 -7.88 -8.26 7.72
CA SER A 120 -7.24 -7.64 8.89
C SER A 120 -6.13 -8.53 9.46
N LYS A 121 -6.36 -9.84 9.58
CA LYS A 121 -5.32 -10.81 9.98
C LYS A 121 -4.17 -10.85 8.97
N GLN A 122 -4.46 -10.79 7.66
CA GLN A 122 -3.42 -10.78 6.63
C GLN A 122 -2.56 -9.52 6.69
N HIS A 123 -3.15 -8.34 6.95
CA HIS A 123 -2.37 -7.12 7.19
C HIS A 123 -1.47 -7.24 8.43
N ALA A 124 -1.96 -7.85 9.51
CA ALA A 124 -1.14 -8.13 10.69
C ALA A 124 0.00 -9.11 10.39
N ALA A 125 -0.28 -10.18 9.61
CA ALA A 125 0.73 -11.12 9.15
C ALA A 125 1.79 -10.43 8.28
N LEU A 126 1.38 -9.57 7.35
CA LEU A 126 2.29 -8.80 6.50
C LEU A 126 3.25 -7.94 7.32
N LYS A 127 2.75 -7.30 8.38
CA LYS A 127 3.57 -6.52 9.33
C LYS A 127 4.56 -7.41 10.10
N ALA A 128 4.15 -8.62 10.46
CA ALA A 128 4.99 -9.58 11.19
C ALA A 128 6.16 -10.15 10.36
N VAL A 129 6.01 -10.27 9.04
CA VAL A 129 7.10 -10.70 8.13
C VAL A 129 8.29 -9.73 8.15
N GLY A 130 8.06 -8.46 8.47
CA GLY A 130 9.11 -7.43 8.58
C GLY A 130 9.63 -6.93 7.23
N GLU A 131 10.69 -6.13 7.26
CA GLU A 131 11.24 -5.40 6.10
C GLU A 131 12.51 -6.04 5.49
N ALA A 132 12.94 -7.19 6.01
CA ALA A 132 14.11 -7.89 5.51
C ALA A 132 13.93 -8.30 4.04
N ASN A 133 14.98 -8.15 3.22
CA ASN A 133 14.95 -8.41 1.78
C ASN A 133 15.48 -9.81 1.39
N ASP A 134 15.36 -10.79 2.27
CA ASP A 134 15.65 -12.18 1.92
C ASP A 134 14.55 -12.77 1.03
N GLU A 135 14.90 -13.79 0.24
CA GLU A 135 14.00 -14.39 -0.75
C GLU A 135 12.73 -14.98 -0.12
N LYS A 136 12.83 -15.50 1.11
CA LYS A 136 11.69 -16.04 1.86
C LYS A 136 10.74 -14.93 2.29
N SER A 137 11.25 -13.87 2.94
CA SER A 137 10.44 -12.71 3.35
C SER A 137 9.81 -11.99 2.16
N MET A 138 10.54 -11.85 1.04
CA MET A 138 10.01 -11.29 -0.20
C MET A 138 8.90 -12.15 -0.81
N GLY A 139 9.08 -13.47 -0.83
CA GLY A 139 8.07 -14.43 -1.30
C GLY A 139 6.80 -14.38 -0.44
N GLU A 140 6.96 -14.37 0.88
CA GLU A 140 5.87 -14.34 1.83
C GLU A 140 5.08 -13.03 1.76
N ARG A 141 5.76 -11.87 1.78
CA ARG A 141 5.09 -10.57 1.59
C ARG A 141 4.30 -10.52 0.28
N LYS A 142 4.87 -11.09 -0.79
CA LYS A 142 4.18 -11.15 -2.07
C LYS A 142 2.93 -12.03 -2.00
N ARG A 143 3.02 -13.23 -1.40
CA ARG A 143 1.88 -14.13 -1.22
C ARG A 143 0.76 -13.45 -0.43
N VAL A 144 1.08 -12.93 0.75
CA VAL A 144 0.12 -12.25 1.65
C VAL A 144 -0.51 -11.05 0.95
N SER A 145 0.27 -10.23 0.23
CA SER A 145 -0.28 -9.13 -0.56
C SER A 145 -1.26 -9.59 -1.65
N MET A 146 -1.01 -10.72 -2.30
CA MET A 146 -1.93 -11.27 -3.31
C MET A 146 -3.22 -11.81 -2.69
N VAL A 147 -3.16 -12.36 -1.47
CA VAL A 147 -4.33 -12.78 -0.69
C VAL A 147 -5.19 -11.56 -0.33
N ILE A 148 -4.58 -10.51 0.22
CA ILE A 148 -5.27 -9.25 0.55
C ILE A 148 -5.98 -8.65 -0.68
N ASP A 149 -5.29 -8.64 -1.83
CA ASP A 149 -5.87 -8.16 -3.10
C ASP A 149 -7.09 -9.00 -3.53
N ALA A 150 -7.05 -10.32 -3.32
CA ALA A 150 -8.14 -11.22 -3.70
C ALA A 150 -9.35 -11.02 -2.78
N GLU A 151 -9.13 -10.95 -1.46
CA GLU A 151 -10.15 -10.68 -0.45
C GLU A 151 -10.82 -9.33 -0.71
N SER A 152 -10.03 -8.28 -0.96
CA SER A 152 -10.54 -6.93 -1.24
C SER A 152 -11.47 -6.89 -2.45
N ARG A 153 -11.10 -7.57 -3.55
CA ARG A 153 -11.96 -7.65 -4.75
C ARG A 153 -13.26 -8.39 -4.49
N ARG A 154 -13.21 -9.45 -3.68
CA ARG A 154 -14.40 -10.20 -3.31
C ARG A 154 -15.32 -9.34 -2.46
N MET A 155 -14.77 -8.62 -1.48
CA MET A 155 -15.51 -7.65 -0.67
C MET A 155 -16.20 -6.60 -1.54
N ASP A 156 -15.49 -5.98 -2.50
CA ASP A 156 -16.09 -4.99 -3.42
C ASP A 156 -17.29 -5.58 -4.19
N THR A 157 -17.17 -6.84 -4.62
CA THR A 157 -18.23 -7.55 -5.34
C THR A 157 -19.46 -7.78 -4.46
N LEU A 158 -19.23 -8.25 -3.22
CA LEU A 158 -20.30 -8.48 -2.24
C LEU A 158 -20.98 -7.16 -1.86
N TRP A 159 -20.20 -6.11 -1.58
CA TRP A 159 -20.76 -4.81 -1.20
C TRP A 159 -21.59 -4.19 -2.31
N LYS A 160 -21.13 -4.28 -3.57
CA LYS A 160 -21.90 -3.83 -4.72
C LYS A 160 -23.25 -4.54 -4.82
N ALA A 161 -23.27 -5.87 -4.64
CA ALA A 161 -24.51 -6.63 -4.64
C ALA A 161 -25.45 -6.25 -3.47
N PHE A 162 -24.89 -5.89 -2.31
CA PHE A 162 -25.67 -5.36 -1.18
C PHE A 162 -26.24 -3.96 -1.44
N GLU A 163 -25.49 -3.08 -2.10
CA GLU A 163 -25.97 -1.75 -2.52
C GLU A 163 -27.07 -1.86 -3.57
N GLU A 164 -26.93 -2.76 -4.54
CA GLU A 164 -27.97 -3.07 -5.53
C GLU A 164 -29.25 -3.57 -4.86
N TYR A 165 -29.13 -4.42 -3.82
CA TYR A 165 -30.28 -4.81 -3.01
C TYR A 165 -30.92 -3.62 -2.28
N LYS A 166 -30.13 -2.74 -1.64
CA LYS A 166 -30.66 -1.57 -0.92
C LYS A 166 -31.36 -0.57 -1.83
N THR A 167 -30.87 -0.40 -3.06
CA THR A 167 -31.36 0.62 -4.00
C THR A 167 -32.48 0.12 -4.89
N LEU A 168 -32.38 -1.11 -5.38
CA LEU A 168 -33.30 -1.69 -6.37
C LEU A 168 -34.14 -2.85 -5.82
N GLY A 169 -33.82 -3.36 -4.63
CA GLY A 169 -34.49 -4.55 -4.07
C GLY A 169 -34.09 -5.86 -4.74
N LEU A 170 -33.06 -5.87 -5.60
CA LEU A 170 -32.62 -7.05 -6.34
C LEU A 170 -31.81 -7.98 -5.43
N LEU A 171 -32.18 -9.25 -5.39
CA LEU A 171 -31.44 -10.26 -4.65
C LEU A 171 -30.18 -10.67 -5.43
N PRO A 172 -29.03 -10.86 -4.76
CA PRO A 172 -27.84 -11.43 -5.38
C PRO A 172 -28.15 -12.82 -5.95
N GLY A 173 -27.62 -13.11 -7.14
CA GLY A 173 -27.76 -14.42 -7.76
C GLY A 173 -27.05 -15.52 -6.95
N GLU A 174 -27.64 -16.72 -6.90
CA GLU A 174 -27.06 -17.88 -6.18
C GLU A 174 -25.66 -18.25 -6.68
N SER A 175 -25.34 -17.93 -7.93
CA SER A 175 -23.99 -18.09 -8.50
C SER A 175 -22.90 -17.35 -7.72
N LEU A 176 -23.24 -16.28 -6.99
CA LEU A 176 -22.29 -15.55 -6.15
C LEU A 176 -21.78 -16.42 -5.00
N PHE A 177 -22.56 -17.40 -4.54
CA PHE A 177 -22.29 -18.26 -3.38
C PHE A 177 -22.06 -19.73 -3.74
N ALA A 178 -22.13 -20.09 -5.03
CA ALA A 178 -22.05 -21.47 -5.49
C ALA A 178 -20.71 -22.16 -5.17
N GLU A 179 -19.62 -21.40 -5.16
CA GLU A 179 -18.30 -21.89 -4.75
C GLU A 179 -17.78 -21.08 -3.54
N PRO A 180 -17.23 -21.77 -2.52
CA PRO A 180 -16.64 -21.09 -1.38
C PRO A 180 -15.44 -20.27 -1.85
N PHE A 181 -15.38 -19.01 -1.43
CA PHE A 181 -14.26 -18.14 -1.76
C PHE A 181 -12.98 -18.66 -1.09
N ASN A 182 -11.96 -18.93 -1.91
CA ASN A 182 -10.64 -19.28 -1.43
C ASN A 182 -9.61 -18.35 -2.09
N PRO A 183 -8.93 -17.47 -1.34
CA PRO A 183 -7.95 -16.57 -1.92
C PRO A 183 -6.70 -17.32 -2.43
N GLU A 184 -6.39 -18.49 -1.89
CA GLU A 184 -5.20 -19.26 -2.27
C GLU A 184 -5.29 -19.83 -3.69
N THR A 185 -6.48 -20.25 -4.14
CA THR A 185 -6.67 -20.70 -5.52
C THR A 185 -6.42 -19.56 -6.52
N ILE A 186 -6.77 -18.33 -6.15
CA ILE A 186 -6.50 -17.13 -6.96
C ILE A 186 -5.00 -16.82 -6.99
N VAL A 187 -4.31 -17.00 -5.86
CA VAL A 187 -2.85 -16.86 -5.78
C VAL A 187 -2.15 -17.89 -6.65
N GLU A 188 -2.58 -19.15 -6.58
CA GLU A 188 -2.07 -20.26 -7.40
C GLU A 188 -2.27 -19.99 -8.90
N GLN A 189 -3.47 -19.62 -9.33
CA GLN A 189 -3.76 -19.28 -10.73
C GLN A 189 -2.91 -18.11 -11.24
N LYS A 190 -2.69 -17.08 -10.42
CA LYS A 190 -1.82 -15.95 -10.79
C LYS A 190 -0.35 -16.35 -10.84
N ASN A 191 0.09 -17.26 -9.97
CA ASN A 191 1.45 -17.79 -9.99
C ASN A 191 1.69 -18.70 -11.21
N GLN A 192 0.68 -19.46 -11.64
CA GLN A 192 0.71 -20.27 -12.85
C GLN A 192 0.66 -19.44 -14.15
N LYS A 193 0.11 -18.22 -14.12
CA LYS A 193 0.15 -17.27 -15.24
C LYS A 193 1.55 -16.73 -15.57
N LYS A 194 2.60 -17.23 -14.92
CA LYS A 194 3.97 -16.87 -15.27
C LYS A 194 4.42 -17.64 -16.50
N GLU A 195 4.93 -16.87 -17.44
CA GLU A 195 5.62 -17.27 -18.67
C GLU A 195 4.68 -17.85 -19.73
N LYS A 196 4.33 -17.02 -20.72
CA LYS A 196 4.05 -17.58 -22.05
C LYS A 196 5.29 -18.41 -22.40
N PRO A 197 5.17 -19.73 -22.60
CA PRO A 197 6.33 -20.54 -22.94
C PRO A 197 6.99 -19.91 -24.18
N PHE A 198 8.31 -19.81 -24.14
CA PHE A 198 9.08 -19.42 -25.31
C PHE A 198 8.97 -20.55 -26.33
N ILE A 199 8.00 -20.43 -27.23
CA ILE A 199 7.75 -21.42 -28.29
C ILE A 199 8.46 -20.94 -29.55
N LEU A 200 9.34 -21.79 -30.07
CA LEU A 200 10.00 -21.59 -31.35
C LEU A 200 9.05 -22.06 -32.48
N PRO A 201 8.80 -21.23 -33.51
CA PRO A 201 8.13 -21.70 -34.73
C PRO A 201 8.97 -22.74 -35.48
N ASP A 202 8.32 -23.68 -36.15
CA ASP A 202 9.00 -24.68 -36.99
C ASP A 202 9.33 -24.17 -38.41
N ASP A 203 8.72 -23.05 -38.82
CA ASP A 203 8.91 -22.46 -40.14
C ASP A 203 10.07 -21.45 -40.18
N ALA A 204 10.94 -21.60 -41.19
CA ALA A 204 12.13 -20.76 -41.40
C ALA A 204 11.81 -19.28 -41.64
N VAL A 205 10.69 -18.96 -42.31
CA VAL A 205 10.27 -17.56 -42.54
C VAL A 205 9.85 -16.91 -41.22
N SER A 206 9.07 -17.65 -40.42
CA SER A 206 8.61 -17.22 -39.11
C SER A 206 9.76 -17.06 -38.11
N LEU A 207 10.75 -17.96 -38.12
CA LEU A 207 11.95 -17.86 -37.29
C LEU A 207 12.82 -16.64 -37.65
N LYS A 208 13.02 -16.33 -38.94
CA LYS A 208 13.76 -15.11 -39.34
C LYS A 208 13.08 -13.83 -38.86
N LYS A 209 11.75 -13.76 -38.97
CA LYS A 209 10.96 -12.64 -38.41
C LYS A 209 11.12 -12.56 -36.90
N MET A 210 11.12 -13.70 -36.22
CA MET A 210 11.33 -13.79 -34.76
C MET A 210 12.74 -13.30 -34.39
N SER A 211 13.80 -13.70 -35.10
CA SER A 211 15.17 -13.23 -34.85
C SER A 211 15.30 -11.71 -34.98
N GLU A 212 14.71 -11.09 -36.01
CA GLU A 212 14.75 -9.63 -36.19
C GLU A 212 13.94 -8.88 -35.10
N ASN A 213 12.80 -9.44 -34.70
CA ASN A 213 12.03 -8.90 -33.57
C ASN A 213 12.85 -8.94 -32.27
N TRP A 214 13.59 -10.03 -32.02
CA TRP A 214 14.43 -10.18 -30.83
C TRP A 214 15.65 -9.26 -30.88
N ARG A 215 16.27 -9.09 -32.05
CA ARG A 215 17.31 -8.07 -32.26
C ARG A 215 16.81 -6.68 -31.89
N THR A 216 15.63 -6.28 -32.36
CA THR A 216 15.03 -4.98 -32.05
C THR A 216 14.77 -4.83 -30.54
N LYS A 217 14.28 -5.89 -29.87
CA LYS A 217 14.08 -5.90 -28.41
C LYS A 217 15.41 -5.73 -27.65
N ILE A 218 16.47 -6.41 -28.07
CA ILE A 218 17.81 -6.29 -27.48
C ILE A 218 18.32 -4.86 -27.61
N VAL A 219 18.26 -4.27 -28.81
CA VAL A 219 18.72 -2.89 -29.05
C VAL A 219 17.96 -1.90 -28.16
N LYS A 220 16.63 -2.00 -28.07
CA LYS A 220 15.84 -1.15 -27.16
C LYS A 220 16.21 -1.34 -25.70
N ALA A 221 16.52 -2.57 -25.29
CA ALA A 221 16.91 -2.88 -23.92
C ALA A 221 18.32 -2.35 -23.58
N GLU A 222 19.27 -2.45 -24.50
CA GLU A 222 20.61 -1.88 -24.40
C GLU A 222 20.58 -0.35 -24.41
N ASN A 223 19.74 0.24 -25.27
CA ASN A 223 19.51 1.68 -25.26
C ASN A 223 18.95 2.15 -23.91
N LYS A 224 18.02 1.40 -23.32
CA LYS A 224 17.47 1.72 -22.01
C LYS A 224 18.53 1.63 -20.91
N LEU A 225 19.50 0.74 -21.04
CA LEU A 225 20.64 0.63 -20.13
C LEU A 225 21.60 1.82 -20.27
N GLN A 226 21.87 2.28 -21.50
CA GLN A 226 22.88 3.30 -21.80
C GLN A 226 22.36 4.75 -21.83
N TYR A 227 21.08 4.95 -22.14
CA TYR A 227 20.46 6.26 -22.34
C TYR A 227 19.21 6.48 -21.46
N GLN A 228 18.82 5.49 -20.66
CA GLN A 228 17.56 5.50 -19.90
C GLN A 228 16.30 5.65 -20.78
N SER A 229 16.43 5.39 -22.07
CA SER A 229 15.42 5.58 -23.12
C SER A 229 15.45 4.40 -24.10
N GLU A 230 14.32 4.06 -24.73
CA GLU A 230 14.31 3.02 -25.78
C GLU A 230 15.03 3.45 -27.07
N LYS A 231 15.14 4.77 -27.28
CA LYS A 231 15.88 5.38 -28.38
C LYS A 231 17.27 5.79 -27.91
N GLN A 232 18.21 5.75 -28.84
CA GLN A 232 19.53 6.35 -28.63
C GLN A 232 19.35 7.86 -28.43
N GLY A 233 19.89 8.38 -27.32
CA GLY A 233 19.94 9.81 -27.06
C GLY A 233 21.24 10.43 -27.56
N ASP A 234 21.29 11.76 -27.64
CA ASP A 234 22.48 12.50 -28.10
C ASP A 234 23.71 12.30 -27.21
N LYS A 235 23.48 12.05 -25.91
CA LYS A 235 24.54 11.80 -24.91
C LYS A 235 24.22 10.55 -24.10
N PRO A 236 25.23 9.70 -23.80
CA PRO A 236 25.03 8.55 -22.93
C PRO A 236 24.60 9.01 -21.53
N ASN A 237 23.51 8.43 -21.05
CA ASN A 237 22.98 8.62 -19.70
C ASN A 237 22.67 7.25 -19.10
N PRO A 238 23.71 6.49 -18.71
CA PRO A 238 23.52 5.11 -18.29
C PRO A 238 22.72 5.02 -16.99
N ILE A 239 22.00 3.92 -16.80
CA ILE A 239 21.34 3.66 -15.52
C ILE A 239 22.42 3.58 -14.42
N PRO A 240 22.30 4.35 -13.32
CA PRO A 240 23.22 4.25 -12.19
C PRO A 240 23.26 2.83 -11.61
N VAL A 241 24.38 2.45 -11.00
CA VAL A 241 24.52 1.13 -10.36
C VAL A 241 23.46 0.99 -9.26
N GLY A 242 22.58 0.01 -9.41
CA GLY A 242 21.45 -0.21 -8.51
C GLY A 242 20.46 -1.26 -9.02
N PRO A 243 19.36 -1.53 -8.29
CA PRO A 243 18.42 -2.61 -8.60
C PRO A 243 17.83 -2.52 -10.02
N LYS A 244 17.55 -1.30 -10.49
CA LYS A 244 17.02 -1.06 -11.84
C LYS A 244 17.99 -1.50 -12.93
N ARG A 245 19.30 -1.29 -12.72
CA ARG A 245 20.36 -1.70 -13.67
C ARG A 245 20.49 -3.21 -13.72
N ILE A 246 20.54 -3.88 -12.56
CA ILE A 246 20.64 -5.34 -12.44
C ILE A 246 19.47 -6.02 -13.15
N THR A 247 18.24 -5.55 -12.94
CA THR A 247 17.05 -6.09 -13.61
C THR A 247 17.13 -5.93 -15.13
N GLN A 248 17.64 -4.79 -15.60
CA GLN A 248 17.77 -4.53 -17.03
C GLN A 248 18.87 -5.39 -17.67
N GLU A 249 20.00 -5.58 -16.98
CA GLU A 249 21.09 -6.47 -17.41
C GLU A 249 20.62 -7.93 -17.49
N LYS A 250 19.88 -8.41 -16.48
CA LYS A 250 19.24 -9.76 -16.51
C LYS A 250 18.31 -9.91 -17.71
N ARG A 251 17.47 -8.90 -17.99
CA ARG A 251 16.57 -8.90 -19.15
C ARG A 251 17.34 -8.97 -20.47
N ILE A 252 18.46 -8.25 -20.60
CA ILE A 252 19.31 -8.29 -21.80
C ILE A 252 19.91 -9.70 -21.96
N SER A 253 20.38 -10.33 -20.88
CA SER A 253 20.89 -11.72 -20.91
C SER A 253 19.84 -12.70 -21.43
N GLN A 254 18.64 -12.67 -20.84
CA GLN A 254 17.53 -13.53 -21.25
C GLN A 254 17.19 -13.35 -22.74
N LEU A 255 17.08 -12.10 -23.22
CA LEU A 255 16.80 -11.84 -24.63
C LEU A 255 17.92 -12.33 -25.55
N LYS A 256 19.18 -12.30 -25.12
CA LYS A 256 20.33 -12.81 -25.88
C LYS A 256 20.32 -14.34 -25.94
N GLU A 257 20.01 -15.01 -24.83
CA GLU A 257 19.85 -16.47 -24.76
C GLU A 257 18.71 -16.95 -25.67
N GLU A 258 17.53 -16.31 -25.58
CA GLU A 258 16.38 -16.60 -26.45
C GLU A 258 16.72 -16.37 -27.94
N LYS A 259 17.43 -15.28 -28.25
CA LYS A 259 17.88 -15.01 -29.62
C LYS A 259 18.85 -16.08 -30.12
N LEU A 260 19.80 -16.51 -29.29
CA LEU A 260 20.72 -17.59 -29.63
C LEU A 260 19.96 -18.87 -29.95
N ALA A 261 18.94 -19.24 -29.15
CA ALA A 261 18.10 -20.40 -29.43
C ALA A 261 17.37 -20.29 -30.79
N ILE A 262 16.86 -19.11 -31.15
CA ILE A 262 16.25 -18.86 -32.47
C ILE A 262 17.30 -19.03 -33.58
N ASP A 263 18.47 -18.41 -33.42
CA ASP A 263 19.52 -18.42 -34.44
C ASP A 263 20.10 -19.84 -34.64
N THR A 264 20.23 -20.63 -33.57
CA THR A 264 20.57 -22.07 -33.64
C THR A 264 19.49 -22.84 -34.40
N LYS A 265 18.21 -22.59 -34.12
CA LYS A 265 17.12 -23.27 -34.84
C LYS A 265 17.07 -22.92 -36.32
N ILE A 266 17.35 -21.65 -36.67
CA ILE A 266 17.51 -21.22 -38.06
C ILE A 266 18.67 -21.95 -38.73
N ALA A 267 19.77 -22.19 -38.02
CA ALA A 267 20.92 -22.91 -38.55
C ALA A 267 20.64 -24.40 -38.76
N GLU A 268 19.84 -25.04 -37.90
CA GLU A 268 19.39 -26.44 -38.08
C GLU A 268 18.46 -26.66 -39.28
N LEU A 269 17.69 -25.64 -39.66
CA LEU A 269 16.73 -25.70 -40.78
C LEU A 269 17.32 -25.26 -42.13
N LYS A 270 18.61 -24.88 -42.15
CA LYS A 270 19.36 -24.57 -43.38
C LYS A 270 20.04 -25.82 -43.92
#